data_AF-A0A822EQK8-F1
#
_entry.id   AF-A0A822EQK8-F1
#
_cell.length_a   1.000
_cell.length_b   1.000
_cell.length_c   1.000
_cell.angle_alpha   90.00
_cell.angle_beta   90.00
_cell.angle_gamma   90.00
#
_symmetry.space_group_name_H-M   'P 1'
#
loop_
_entity.id
_entity.type
_entity.pdbx_description
1 polymer ?
#
loop_
_entity_poly.entity_id
_entity_poly.type
_entity_poly.pdbx_seq_one_letter_code
_entity_poly.pdbx_strand_id
1 'polypeptide(L)' 'RATVYLAMGKSKSAASDLSKVIELKPDFTGARVQRGNVFLKQGDFNEAKIDFQTAVC' A
#
# COMPACT_ATOMS: atom_id res chain seq x y z
N ARG A 1 -11.37 2.03 -14.72
CA ARG A 1 -11.73 0.74 -14.07
C ARG A 1 -10.75 0.33 -12.97
N ALA A 2 -9.46 0.72 -13.01
CA ALA A 2 -8.50 0.42 -11.94
C ALA A 2 -8.86 1.03 -10.56
N THR A 3 -9.54 2.18 -10.54
CA THR A 3 -9.98 2.85 -9.30
C THR A 3 -11.05 2.09 -8.51
N VAL A 4 -11.71 1.10 -9.11
CA VAL A 4 -12.84 0.36 -8.49
C VAL A 4 -12.37 -0.78 -7.58
N TYR A 5 -11.15 -1.29 -7.75
CA TYR A 5 -10.62 -2.34 -6.85
C TYR A 5 -10.25 -1.83 -5.45
N LEU A 6 -10.17 -0.51 -5.27
CA LEU A 6 -9.86 0.12 -4.00
C LEU A 6 -11.05 0.18 -3.03
N ALA A 7 -12.26 -0.20 -3.45
CA ALA A 7 -13.44 0.13 -2.68
C ALA A 7 -13.81 -0.88 -1.59
N MET A 8 -13.87 -2.20 -1.81
CA MET A 8 -14.77 -3.00 -0.95
C MET A 8 -14.37 -4.44 -0.57
N GLY A 9 -13.15 -4.93 -0.81
CA GLY A 9 -12.85 -6.28 -0.30
C GLY A 9 -11.50 -6.90 -0.66
N LYS A 10 -10.74 -6.28 -1.56
CA LYS A 10 -9.39 -6.75 -1.92
C LYS A 10 -8.27 -6.06 -1.15
N SER A 11 -8.57 -5.25 -0.14
CA SER A 11 -7.57 -4.49 0.62
C SER A 11 -6.48 -5.40 1.19
N LYS A 12 -6.84 -6.57 1.74
CA LYS A 12 -5.84 -7.54 2.26
C LYS A 12 -4.96 -8.14 1.17
N SER A 13 -5.55 -8.52 0.03
CA SER A 13 -4.79 -9.04 -1.11
C SER A 13 -3.88 -7.97 -1.73
N ALA A 14 -4.36 -6.72 -1.82
CA ALA A 14 -3.62 -5.60 -2.37
C ALA A 14 -2.37 -5.27 -1.54
N ALA A 15 -2.46 -5.29 -0.21
CA ALA A 15 -1.30 -5.10 0.66
C ALA A 15 -0.22 -6.18 0.42
N SER A 16 -0.65 -7.44 0.24
CA SER A 16 0.27 -8.57 -0.01
C SER A 16 0.93 -8.48 -1.39
N ASP A 17 0.17 -8.12 -2.43
CA ASP A 17 0.71 -7.89 -3.77
C ASP A 17 1.70 -6.71 -3.80
N LEU A 18 1.38 -5.62 -3.09
CA LEU A 18 2.26 -4.46 -2.98
C LEU A 18 3.55 -4.77 -2.21
N SER A 19 3.50 -5.63 -1.19
CA SER A 19 4.70 -6.10 -0.49
C SER A 19 5.65 -6.86 -1.42
N LYS A 20 5.14 -7.75 -2.28
CA LYS A 20 5.97 -8.42 -3.31
C LYS A 20 6.57 -7.44 -4.30
N VAL A 21 5.82 -6.42 -4.71
CA VAL A 21 6.34 -5.38 -5.61
C VAL A 21 7.46 -4.59 -4.93
N ILE A 22 7.35 -4.31 -3.63
CA ILE A 22 8.39 -3.63 -2.84
C ILE A 22 9.61 -4.53 -2.64
N GLU A 23 9.44 -5.85 -2.49
CA GLU A 23 10.57 -6.80 -2.46
C GLU A 23 11.31 -6.87 -3.80
N LEU A 24 10.57 -6.85 -4.92
CA LEU A 24 11.15 -6.87 -6.26
C LEU A 24 11.79 -5.54 -6.65
N LYS A 25 11.19 -4.42 -6.21
CA LYS A 25 11.65 -3.06 -6.45
C LYS A 25 11.53 -2.24 -5.18
N PRO A 26 12.56 -2.24 -4.32
CA PRO A 26 12.54 -1.46 -3.09
C PRO A 26 12.44 0.05 -3.34
N ASP A 27 12.88 0.50 -4.52
CA ASP A 27 12.86 1.90 -4.98
C ASP A 27 11.49 2.35 -5.54
N PHE A 28 10.48 1.46 -5.53
CA PHE A 28 9.18 1.80 -6.09
C PHE A 28 8.30 2.51 -5.06
N THR A 29 8.54 3.80 -4.90
CA THR A 29 7.80 4.71 -4.02
C THR A 29 6.29 4.65 -4.22
N GLY A 30 5.86 4.50 -5.49
CA GLY A 30 4.44 4.37 -5.84
C GLY A 30 3.75 3.20 -5.16
N ALA A 31 4.41 2.03 -5.03
CA ALA A 31 3.81 0.90 -4.32
C ALA A 31 3.71 1.14 -2.81
N ARG A 32 4.69 1.82 -2.20
CA ARG A 32 4.61 2.16 -0.77
C ARG A 32 3.47 3.12 -0.46
N VAL A 33 3.28 4.14 -1.30
CA VAL A 33 2.13 5.07 -1.19
C VAL A 33 0.79 4.34 -1.36
N GLN A 34 0.70 3.42 -2.33
CA GLN A 34 -0.50 2.61 -2.52
C GLN A 34 -0.74 1.65 -1.34
N ARG A 35 0.32 1.11 -0.74
CA ARG A 35 0.23 0.20 0.42
C ARG A 35 -0.23 0.95 1.67
N GLY A 36 0.33 2.14 1.90
CA GLY A 36 -0.14 3.05 2.96
C GLY A 36 -1.61 3.43 2.80
N ASN A 37 -2.06 3.75 1.58
CA ASN A 37 -3.48 4.01 1.31
C ASN A 37 -4.38 2.81 1.58
N VAL A 38 -3.90 1.59 1.33
CA VAL A 38 -4.63 0.35 1.63
C VAL A 38 -4.73 0.14 3.15
N PHE A 39 -3.66 0.37 3.89
CA PHE A 39 -3.66 0.31 5.36
C PHE A 39 -4.57 1.39 5.98
N LEU A 40 -4.59 2.61 5.44
CA LEU A 40 -5.55 3.65 5.85
C LEU A 40 -7.00 3.18 5.70
N LYS A 41 -7.32 2.46 4.63
CA LYS A 41 -8.67 1.90 4.41
C LYS A 41 -8.98 0.70 5.30
N GLN A 42 -7.96 0.03 5.84
CA GLN A 42 -8.12 -1.07 6.80
C GLN A 42 -8.26 -0.57 8.24
N GLY A 43 -7.91 0.68 8.51
CA GLY A 43 -7.84 1.25 9.86
C GLY A 43 -6.46 1.09 10.51
N ASP A 44 -5.48 0.53 9.78
CA ASP A 44 -4.12 0.31 10.23
C ASP A 44 -3.27 1.57 9.98
N PHE A 45 -3.54 2.61 10.76
CA PHE A 45 -2.91 3.93 10.58
C PHE A 45 -1.40 3.92 10.90
N ASN A 46 -0.94 3.02 11.77
CA ASN A 46 0.47 2.93 12.16
C ASN A 46 1.34 2.41 11.01
N GLU A 47 0.94 1.28 10.41
CA GLU A 47 1.58 0.69 9.24
C GLU A 47 1.53 1.64 8.05
N ALA A 48 0.40 2.32 7.84
CA ALA A 48 0.29 3.33 6.80
C ALA A 48 1.31 4.46 6.96
N LYS A 49 1.47 4.98 8.19
CA LYS A 49 2.41 6.06 8.50
C LYS A 49 3.85 5.65 8.23
N ILE A 50 4.24 4.44 8.63
CA ILE A 50 5.58 3.91 8.37
C ILE A 50 5.82 3.82 6.86
N ASP A 51 4.85 3.30 6.11
CA ASP A 51 4.97 3.17 4.64
C ASP A 51 5.12 4.53 3.94
N PHE A 52 4.35 5.54 4.36
CA PHE A 52 4.49 6.89 3.82
C PHE A 52 5.81 7.54 4.21
N GLN A 53 6.25 7.37 5.46
CA GLN A 53 7.49 7.95 5.94
C GLN A 53 8.70 7.36 5.19
N THR A 54 8.67 6.05 4.90
CA THR A 54 9.70 5.37 4.13
C THR A 54 9.54 5.56 2.61
N ALA A 55 8.47 6.20 2.14
CA ALA A 55 8.28 6.55 0.74
C ALA A 55 8.76 7.99 0.42
N VAL A 56 8.73 8.89 1.41
CA VAL A 56 9.13 10.29 1.24
C VAL A 56 10.63 10.51 1.49
N CYS A 57 11.26 9.65 2.29
CA CYS A 57 12.71 9.59 2.47
C CYS A 57 13.38 8.72 1.40
#